data_AF-A0A8H4XAJ7-F1
#
_entry.id   AF-A0A8H4XAJ7-F1
#
_cell.length_a   1.000
_cell.length_b   1.000
_cell.length_c   1.000
_cell.angle_alpha   90.00
_cell.angle_beta   90.00
_cell.angle_gamma   90.00
#
_symmetry.space_group_name_H-M   'P 1'
#
loop_
_entity.id
_entity.type
_entity.pdbx_description
1 polymer ?
#
loop_
_entity_poly.entity_id
_entity_poly.type
_entity_poly.pdbx_seq_one_letter_code
_entity_poly.pdbx_strand_id
1 'polypeptide(L)'
;MADMQPVEPADSREFKPQPRENKQWSLFTRCLFVAACLLTLLTTVDFILLQFTQQQHQQSSQQPEHDQSGITITSASISASKTSTSVQETNEAAIAPPEQFRLSYDFTSQAEPTIRSYVFNISRGLASPGRYNKSMIIVNGQTPGPLIEANVGDTIRVKVNNLMPNESTTIHWHGIDQRNTVWMDGVFGITQCGIPPGETFTYEFDIIDQRGTFWYHSHLSLQNTDGLYGPLIIHDPDEKVRDVDEDNIVMVGDLYHQPAEELLSQYLSPSPPWSPGMPGMEPLADNVLINGRHRYDDGNLDVSVENYPSSLRVDRKATVRLRIINHGTFLPFWFSVDNHTLEVVEMDGVEIEPLPATRVFLYPGQRYSVILTANQTNGNYLMHAVAARECFDPMVDSFYPPTSNLAQVRFQATEVLSYGTTPDNSPPIGVPWNHTDSASMVPWVEECLDLPFDLPQPLRPKGAYQVGEKNHHFFEYQMVLQDGAYYTIVNKTNYVPLPDDAALWRVLPTNTISAKTGSERETWNFGPRQQVLVSPDPNTAAQIVINSREMMAHPWHLHGTAPPTRLAPCI
;
A
#
# COMPACT_ATOMS: atom_id res chain seq x y z
N MET A 1 -14.95 -14.39 56.33
CA MET A 1 -15.93 -13.32 56.59
C MET A 1 -15.20 -11.99 56.53
N ALA A 2 -15.32 -11.31 55.40
CA ALA A 2 -15.22 -9.86 55.25
C ALA A 2 -15.71 -9.57 53.82
N ASP A 3 -16.92 -9.03 53.73
CA ASP A 3 -17.50 -8.46 52.52
C ASP A 3 -16.58 -7.38 51.97
N MET A 4 -16.38 -7.36 50.64
CA MET A 4 -16.03 -6.15 49.92
C MET A 4 -16.95 -6.01 48.72
N GLN A 5 -17.72 -4.93 48.75
CA GLN A 5 -18.72 -4.50 47.77
C GLN A 5 -18.08 -4.17 46.42
N PRO A 6 -18.86 -4.23 45.32
CA PRO A 6 -18.38 -3.83 44.00
C PRO A 6 -18.18 -2.31 43.94
N VAL A 7 -17.03 -1.90 43.39
CA VAL A 7 -16.70 -0.50 43.10
C VAL A 7 -17.43 -0.08 41.82
N GLU A 8 -18.27 0.95 41.91
CA GLU A 8 -18.91 1.60 40.76
C GLU A 8 -17.85 2.19 39.80
N PRO A 9 -18.10 2.18 38.48
CA PRO A 9 -17.22 2.84 37.52
C PRO A 9 -17.25 4.37 37.72
N ALA A 10 -16.07 4.97 37.67
CA ALA A 10 -15.90 6.41 37.73
C ALA A 10 -16.58 7.11 36.53
N ASP A 11 -17.50 8.00 36.87
CA ASP A 11 -18.11 9.09 36.12
C ASP A 11 -17.44 9.43 34.77
N SER A 12 -17.99 8.88 33.69
CA SER A 12 -17.71 9.32 32.32
C SER A 12 -18.35 10.70 32.12
N ARG A 13 -17.55 11.77 32.16
CA ARG A 13 -18.02 13.11 31.78
C ARG A 13 -18.47 13.08 30.31
N GLU A 14 -19.78 13.01 30.10
CA GLU A 14 -20.45 13.32 28.83
C GLU A 14 -19.97 14.68 28.32
N PHE A 15 -19.25 14.70 27.20
CA PHE A 15 -19.03 15.91 26.44
C PHE A 15 -20.29 16.20 25.62
N LYS A 16 -21.24 16.94 26.20
CA LYS A 16 -22.39 17.48 25.44
C LYS A 16 -21.94 18.71 24.65
N PRO A 17 -22.11 18.74 23.31
CA PRO A 17 -21.82 19.95 22.54
C PRO A 17 -22.87 21.03 22.87
N GLN A 18 -22.38 22.21 23.26
CA GLN A 18 -23.20 23.41 23.43
C GLN A 18 -23.64 23.96 22.06
N PRO A 19 -24.88 24.44 21.90
CA PRO A 19 -25.34 25.02 20.64
C PRO A 19 -24.67 26.38 20.39
N ARG A 20 -24.17 26.60 19.17
CA ARG A 20 -23.58 27.88 18.73
C ARG A 20 -24.68 28.95 18.63
N GLU A 21 -24.63 29.96 19.49
CA GLU A 21 -25.36 31.21 19.28
C GLU A 21 -24.72 32.04 18.15
N ASN A 22 -25.51 32.34 17.12
CA ASN A 22 -25.13 33.27 16.05
C ASN A 22 -25.10 34.70 16.58
N LYS A 23 -23.92 35.20 16.98
CA LYS A 23 -23.71 36.64 17.20
C LYS A 23 -23.52 37.36 15.87
N GLN A 24 -24.53 38.12 15.46
CA GLN A 24 -24.40 39.08 14.36
C GLN A 24 -23.42 40.19 14.76
N TRP A 25 -22.31 40.32 14.02
CA TRP A 25 -21.36 41.42 14.16
C TRP A 25 -21.96 42.74 13.68
N SER A 26 -21.81 43.81 14.46
CA SER A 26 -22.24 45.14 14.05
C SER A 26 -21.51 45.63 12.80
N LEU A 27 -22.16 46.49 12.01
CA LEU A 27 -21.59 47.08 10.78
C LEU A 27 -20.23 47.73 11.02
N PHE A 28 -20.03 48.30 12.22
CA PHE A 28 -18.80 48.98 12.62
C PHE A 28 -17.61 48.02 12.74
N THR A 29 -17.85 46.80 13.23
CA THR A 29 -16.81 45.78 13.40
C THR A 29 -16.40 45.15 12.06
N ARG A 30 -17.33 45.08 11.09
CA ARG A 30 -17.02 44.65 9.71
C ARG A 30 -16.15 45.65 8.98
N CYS A 31 -16.41 46.96 9.14
CA CYS A 31 -15.59 48.01 8.52
C CYS A 31 -14.16 48.05 9.07
N LEU A 32 -13.98 47.85 10.38
CA LEU A 32 -12.65 47.77 11.01
C LEU A 32 -11.84 46.57 10.51
N PHE A 33 -12.49 45.43 10.29
CA PHE A 33 -11.83 44.23 9.78
C PHE A 33 -11.39 44.39 8.32
N VAL A 34 -12.24 44.99 7.47
CA VAL A 34 -11.90 45.27 6.06
C VAL A 34 -10.78 46.31 5.95
N ALA A 35 -10.77 47.33 6.81
CA ALA A 35 -9.68 48.31 6.85
C ALA A 35 -8.35 47.69 7.30
N ALA A 36 -8.37 46.76 8.26
CA ALA A 36 -7.17 46.04 8.68
C ALA A 36 -6.63 45.12 7.57
N CYS A 37 -7.51 44.40 6.86
CA CYS A 37 -7.11 43.56 5.72
C CYS A 37 -6.53 44.37 4.55
N LEU A 38 -7.08 45.56 4.26
CA LEU A 38 -6.56 46.44 3.22
C LEU A 38 -5.19 47.04 3.58
N LEU A 39 -4.96 47.39 4.85
CA LEU A 39 -3.63 47.82 5.32
C LEU A 39 -2.60 46.69 5.20
N THR A 40 -2.95 45.45 5.55
CA THR A 40 -2.03 44.31 5.42
C THR A 40 -1.68 44.03 3.95
N LEU A 41 -2.65 44.13 3.03
CA LEU A 41 -2.42 43.94 1.60
C LEU A 41 -1.47 45.00 1.01
N LEU A 42 -1.63 46.27 1.41
CA LEU A 42 -0.75 47.35 0.98
C LEU A 42 0.69 47.14 1.47
N THR A 43 0.87 46.71 2.72
CA THR A 43 2.21 46.44 3.28
C THR A 43 2.90 45.22 2.64
N THR A 44 2.15 44.20 2.21
CA THR A 44 2.72 43.02 1.53
C THR A 44 3.14 43.32 0.09
N VAL A 45 2.43 44.21 -0.61
CA VAL A 45 2.77 44.60 -1.98
C VAL A 45 4.04 45.46 -2.02
N ASP A 46 4.22 46.37 -1.06
CA ASP A 46 5.44 47.15 -0.92
C ASP A 46 6.67 46.29 -0.58
N PHE A 47 6.50 45.24 0.22
CA PHE A 47 7.58 44.31 0.56
C PHE A 47 8.01 43.45 -0.64
N ILE A 48 7.07 43.02 -1.47
CA ILE A 48 7.35 42.26 -2.70
C ILE A 48 8.05 43.16 -3.75
N LEU A 49 7.62 44.41 -3.90
CA LEU A 49 8.27 45.39 -4.81
C LEU A 49 9.71 45.73 -4.37
N LEU A 50 10.00 45.78 -3.06
CA LEU A 50 11.35 45.95 -2.54
C LEU A 50 12.27 44.74 -2.79
N GLN A 51 11.73 43.52 -2.71
CA GLN A 51 12.48 42.29 -2.99
C GLN A 51 12.84 42.18 -4.48
N PHE A 52 11.90 42.51 -5.38
CA PHE A 52 12.15 42.53 -6.84
C PHE A 52 13.19 43.57 -7.26
N THR A 53 13.22 44.74 -6.62
CA THR A 53 14.21 45.78 -6.92
C THR A 53 15.61 45.46 -6.38
N GLN A 54 15.74 44.72 -5.27
CA GLN A 54 17.03 44.18 -4.82
C GLN A 54 17.56 43.08 -5.74
N GLN A 55 16.69 42.21 -6.26
CA GLN A 55 17.10 41.10 -7.12
C GLN A 55 17.63 41.57 -8.49
N GLN A 56 17.06 42.64 -9.06
CA GLN A 56 17.56 43.21 -10.31
C GLN A 56 18.92 43.93 -10.16
N HIS A 57 19.27 44.42 -8.98
CA HIS A 57 20.56 45.09 -8.78
C HIS A 57 21.73 44.10 -8.59
N GLN A 58 21.48 42.88 -8.10
CA GLN A 58 22.51 41.84 -7.95
C GLN A 58 22.89 41.12 -9.25
N GLN A 59 22.04 41.15 -10.29
CA GLN A 59 22.35 40.51 -11.59
C GLN A 59 23.20 41.37 -12.54
N SER A 60 23.51 42.63 -12.19
CA SER A 60 24.24 43.56 -13.07
C SER A 60 25.74 43.68 -12.80
N SER A 61 26.29 43.05 -11.76
CA SER A 61 27.71 43.18 -11.43
C SER A 61 28.35 41.86 -11.02
N GLN A 62 28.93 41.14 -11.98
CA GLN A 62 30.16 40.37 -11.78
C GLN A 62 30.69 39.80 -13.10
N GLN A 63 31.87 40.29 -13.50
CA GLN A 63 32.73 39.77 -14.55
C GLN A 63 33.99 39.24 -13.82
N PRO A 64 34.52 38.02 -14.11
CA PRO A 64 35.64 37.48 -13.34
C PRO A 64 36.99 37.84 -13.98
N GLU A 65 37.90 38.39 -13.18
CA GLU A 65 39.34 38.49 -13.47
C GLU A 65 40.04 37.17 -13.12
N HIS A 66 40.99 36.80 -13.98
CA HIS A 66 41.94 35.71 -13.83
C HIS A 66 42.97 36.00 -12.74
N ASP A 67 43.28 35.02 -11.89
CA ASP A 67 44.68 34.83 -11.46
C ASP A 67 45.01 33.35 -11.21
N GLN A 68 46.21 32.97 -11.64
CA GLN A 68 46.77 31.61 -11.63
C GLN A 68 47.61 31.38 -10.37
N SER A 69 47.42 30.24 -9.69
CA SER A 69 48.52 29.43 -9.16
C SER A 69 47.97 28.10 -8.62
N GLY A 70 48.52 27.00 -9.13
CA GLY A 70 47.96 25.66 -8.97
C GLY A 70 48.46 24.87 -7.77
N ILE A 71 47.89 23.67 -7.60
CA ILE A 71 48.56 22.42 -7.22
C ILE A 71 47.78 21.28 -7.88
N THR A 72 48.51 20.46 -8.64
CA THR A 72 48.05 19.34 -9.45
C THR A 72 47.69 18.13 -8.59
N ILE A 73 46.48 17.58 -8.75
CA ILE A 73 46.19 16.17 -8.41
C ILE A 73 45.76 15.48 -9.71
N THR A 74 46.62 14.60 -10.20
CA THR A 74 46.41 13.79 -11.41
C THR A 74 45.29 12.77 -11.19
N SER A 75 44.15 12.94 -11.87
CA SER A 75 43.19 11.87 -12.12
C SER A 75 43.56 11.15 -13.41
N ALA A 76 43.93 9.88 -13.30
CA ALA A 76 44.08 9.00 -14.44
C ALA A 76 42.69 8.71 -15.02
N SER A 77 42.49 9.12 -16.27
CA SER A 77 41.31 8.80 -17.07
C SER A 77 41.34 7.32 -17.45
N ILE A 78 40.60 6.50 -16.71
CA ILE A 78 40.17 5.19 -17.20
C ILE A 78 38.93 5.45 -18.07
N SER A 79 39.15 5.41 -19.38
CA SER A 79 38.08 5.38 -20.38
C SER A 79 37.28 4.09 -20.19
N ALA A 80 36.18 4.16 -19.44
CA ALA A 80 35.20 3.08 -19.39
C ALA A 80 34.45 3.09 -20.73
N SER A 81 34.80 2.12 -21.58
CA SER A 81 34.01 1.73 -22.75
C SER A 81 32.56 1.54 -22.33
N LYS A 82 31.67 2.44 -22.78
CA LYS A 82 30.23 2.20 -22.80
C LYS A 82 29.96 1.01 -23.71
N THR A 83 30.02 -0.17 -23.11
CA THR A 83 29.48 -1.39 -23.70
C THR A 83 28.07 -1.49 -23.16
N SER A 84 27.12 -0.86 -23.85
CA SER A 84 25.70 -1.13 -23.65
C SER A 84 25.43 -2.54 -24.16
N THR A 85 25.69 -3.55 -23.34
CA THR A 85 25.13 -4.88 -23.56
C THR A 85 23.64 -4.77 -23.25
N SER A 86 22.84 -4.54 -24.30
CA SER A 86 21.42 -4.86 -24.26
C SER A 86 21.33 -6.36 -24.10
N VAL A 87 21.11 -6.82 -22.86
CA VAL A 87 20.59 -8.17 -22.65
C VAL A 87 19.18 -8.10 -23.22
N GLN A 88 18.98 -8.71 -24.39
CA GLN A 88 17.63 -8.91 -24.92
C GLN A 88 16.86 -9.75 -23.89
N GLU A 89 15.92 -9.13 -23.18
CA GLU A 89 14.86 -9.83 -22.46
C GLU A 89 14.05 -10.63 -23.47
N THR A 90 14.42 -11.88 -23.68
CA THR A 90 13.87 -12.75 -24.75
C THR A 90 12.67 -13.58 -24.30
N ASN A 91 12.26 -13.47 -23.03
CA ASN A 91 11.10 -14.18 -22.50
C ASN A 91 9.92 -13.21 -22.43
N GLU A 92 8.96 -13.35 -23.35
CA GLU A 92 7.63 -12.76 -23.19
C GLU A 92 6.97 -13.34 -21.94
N ALA A 93 6.51 -12.48 -21.06
CA ALA A 93 5.80 -12.84 -19.85
C ALA A 93 4.29 -12.74 -20.06
N ALA A 94 3.55 -13.68 -19.47
CA ALA A 94 2.09 -13.68 -19.55
C ALA A 94 1.47 -12.82 -18.44
N ILE A 95 0.37 -12.15 -18.76
CA ILE A 95 -0.54 -11.70 -17.70
C ILE A 95 -1.25 -12.94 -17.14
N ALA A 96 -1.29 -13.07 -15.82
CA ALA A 96 -1.86 -14.23 -15.14
C ALA A 96 -3.23 -14.62 -15.71
N PRO A 97 -3.49 -15.92 -15.95
CA PRO A 97 -4.75 -16.37 -16.52
C PRO A 97 -5.92 -16.05 -15.56
N PRO A 98 -7.09 -15.60 -16.06
CA PRO A 98 -8.24 -15.26 -15.21
C PRO A 98 -8.67 -16.39 -14.25
N GLU A 99 -8.47 -17.65 -14.65
CA GLU A 99 -8.79 -18.84 -13.87
C GLU A 99 -8.02 -18.90 -12.56
N GLN A 100 -6.82 -18.32 -12.48
CA GLN A 100 -6.03 -18.27 -11.25
C GLN A 100 -6.74 -17.51 -10.13
N PHE A 101 -7.58 -16.53 -10.49
CA PHE A 101 -8.27 -15.67 -9.53
C PHE A 101 -9.61 -16.25 -9.09
N ARG A 102 -10.00 -17.44 -9.59
CA ARG A 102 -11.20 -18.15 -9.15
C ARG A 102 -10.78 -19.26 -8.19
N LEU A 103 -11.13 -19.14 -6.91
CA LEU A 103 -10.79 -20.15 -5.93
C LEU A 103 -11.61 -21.42 -6.17
N SER A 104 -10.94 -22.57 -6.11
CA SER A 104 -11.58 -23.84 -6.38
C SER A 104 -12.25 -24.39 -5.12
N TYR A 105 -13.51 -24.82 -5.25
CA TYR A 105 -14.18 -25.63 -4.22
C TYR A 105 -13.52 -26.99 -3.98
N ASP A 106 -12.69 -27.47 -4.91
CA ASP A 106 -11.97 -28.72 -4.76
C ASP A 106 -10.76 -28.59 -3.81
N PHE A 107 -10.37 -27.35 -3.44
CA PHE A 107 -9.38 -27.16 -2.40
C PHE A 107 -9.95 -27.63 -1.06
N THR A 108 -9.43 -28.74 -0.55
CA THR A 108 -9.97 -29.37 0.65
C THR A 108 -9.58 -28.56 1.89
N SER A 109 -10.49 -27.69 2.34
CA SER A 109 -10.33 -26.88 3.55
C SER A 109 -10.26 -27.72 4.83
N GLN A 110 -10.78 -28.94 4.80
CA GLN A 110 -10.76 -29.91 5.92
C GLN A 110 -9.60 -30.91 5.87
N ALA A 111 -8.54 -30.63 5.11
CA ALA A 111 -7.36 -31.50 5.11
C ALA A 111 -6.59 -31.40 6.43
N GLU A 112 -6.00 -32.51 6.87
CA GLU A 112 -5.02 -32.50 7.96
C GLU A 112 -3.86 -31.55 7.62
N PRO A 113 -3.30 -30.83 8.62
CA PRO A 113 -2.17 -29.94 8.43
C PRO A 113 -1.05 -30.59 7.62
N THR A 114 -0.62 -29.91 6.56
CA THR A 114 0.38 -30.40 5.62
C THR A 114 1.34 -29.32 5.18
N ILE A 115 2.41 -29.71 4.48
CA ILE A 115 3.36 -28.78 3.88
C ILE A 115 2.90 -28.43 2.46
N ARG A 116 2.51 -27.18 2.24
CA ARG A 116 2.21 -26.61 0.92
C ARG A 116 3.50 -26.09 0.30
N SER A 117 4.04 -26.81 -0.69
CA SER A 117 5.32 -26.48 -1.32
C SER A 117 5.14 -25.78 -2.66
N TYR A 118 5.81 -24.64 -2.82
CA TYR A 118 5.83 -23.83 -4.04
C TYR A 118 7.27 -23.58 -4.50
N VAL A 119 7.44 -23.35 -5.80
CA VAL A 119 8.72 -22.93 -6.40
C VAL A 119 8.49 -21.64 -7.16
N PHE A 120 9.22 -20.60 -6.82
CA PHE A 120 9.18 -19.30 -7.47
C PHE A 120 10.49 -19.08 -8.24
N ASN A 121 10.40 -19.09 -9.57
CA ASN A 121 11.46 -18.65 -10.46
C ASN A 121 11.22 -17.17 -10.76
N ILE A 122 12.01 -16.30 -10.12
CA ILE A 122 11.90 -14.85 -10.28
C ILE A 122 12.82 -14.41 -11.41
N SER A 123 12.26 -13.78 -12.44
CA SER A 123 13.04 -13.27 -13.57
C SER A 123 12.50 -11.92 -14.02
N ARG A 124 13.25 -11.21 -14.86
CA ARG A 124 12.66 -10.13 -15.69
C ARG A 124 12.08 -10.72 -16.96
N GLY A 125 10.97 -10.16 -17.43
CA GLY A 125 10.38 -10.48 -18.72
C GLY A 125 9.48 -9.36 -19.21
N LEU A 126 9.34 -9.27 -20.53
CA LEU A 126 8.51 -8.24 -21.15
C LEU A 126 7.04 -8.65 -21.01
N ALA A 127 6.24 -7.87 -20.30
CA ALA A 127 4.80 -8.06 -20.19
C ALA A 127 4.07 -6.80 -20.66
N SER A 128 2.78 -6.94 -20.97
CA SER A 128 1.92 -5.84 -21.44
C SER A 128 0.74 -5.54 -20.50
N PRO A 129 0.93 -5.38 -19.17
CA PRO A 129 -0.17 -5.01 -18.29
C PRO A 129 -0.70 -3.65 -18.76
N GLY A 130 -2.02 -3.50 -18.84
CA GLY A 130 -2.59 -2.26 -19.36
C GLY A 130 -2.40 -2.04 -20.88
N ARG A 131 -1.90 -3.01 -21.64
CA ARG A 131 -1.46 -2.92 -23.06
C ARG A 131 -0.22 -2.05 -23.31
N TYR A 132 0.59 -1.80 -22.28
CA TYR A 132 1.88 -1.13 -22.41
C TYR A 132 3.02 -2.12 -22.12
N ASN A 133 3.95 -2.27 -23.07
CA ASN A 133 5.08 -3.17 -22.92
C ASN A 133 6.08 -2.60 -21.90
N LYS A 134 6.29 -3.32 -20.80
CA LYS A 134 7.25 -2.99 -19.74
C LYS A 134 8.05 -4.22 -19.33
N SER A 135 9.33 -4.03 -19.02
CA SER A 135 10.13 -5.03 -18.29
C SER A 135 9.55 -5.20 -16.88
N MET A 136 8.90 -6.34 -16.66
CA MET A 136 8.31 -6.69 -15.36
C MET A 136 9.19 -7.72 -14.66
N ILE A 137 9.20 -7.67 -13.33
CA ILE A 137 9.66 -8.76 -12.48
C ILE A 137 8.51 -9.74 -12.32
N ILE A 138 8.72 -10.97 -12.78
CA ILE A 138 7.67 -11.99 -12.91
C ILE A 138 8.02 -13.22 -12.09
N VAL A 139 6.99 -13.91 -11.61
CA VAL A 139 7.13 -15.17 -10.88
C VAL A 139 6.62 -16.28 -11.78
N ASN A 140 7.48 -17.24 -12.12
CA ASN A 140 7.14 -18.38 -12.99
C ASN A 140 6.58 -17.97 -14.36
N GLY A 141 7.09 -16.88 -14.94
CA GLY A 141 6.69 -16.43 -16.28
C GLY A 141 5.44 -15.54 -16.33
N GLN A 142 4.88 -15.16 -15.18
CA GLN A 142 3.68 -14.33 -15.13
C GLN A 142 3.70 -13.22 -14.06
N THR A 143 2.87 -12.21 -14.30
CA THR A 143 2.46 -11.21 -13.30
C THR A 143 0.94 -10.95 -13.44
N PRO A 144 0.15 -10.84 -12.36
CA PRO A 144 0.50 -11.15 -10.97
C PRO A 144 1.07 -12.58 -10.83
N GLY A 145 1.89 -12.79 -9.81
CA GLY A 145 2.48 -14.09 -9.54
C GLY A 145 1.43 -15.15 -9.17
N PRO A 146 1.81 -16.43 -9.12
CA PRO A 146 0.90 -17.54 -8.87
C PRO A 146 0.26 -17.47 -7.48
N LEU A 147 -1.00 -17.92 -7.37
CA LEU A 147 -1.70 -18.05 -6.10
C LEU A 147 -0.95 -19.01 -5.14
N ILE A 148 -0.78 -18.57 -3.90
CA ILE A 148 -0.50 -19.45 -2.77
C ILE A 148 -1.80 -19.72 -2.02
N GLU A 149 -2.07 -20.99 -1.74
CA GLU A 149 -3.29 -21.43 -1.09
C GLU A 149 -2.94 -22.44 0.00
N ALA A 150 -3.42 -22.19 1.22
CA ALA A 150 -3.13 -23.00 2.40
C ALA A 150 -4.36 -23.10 3.29
N ASN A 151 -4.35 -24.03 4.24
CA ASN A 151 -5.30 -24.09 5.34
C ASN A 151 -4.68 -23.51 6.62
N VAL A 152 -5.53 -23.09 7.56
CA VAL A 152 -5.12 -22.89 8.95
C VAL A 152 -4.37 -24.13 9.44
N GLY A 153 -3.17 -23.94 9.99
CA GLY A 153 -2.31 -25.01 10.50
C GLY A 153 -1.33 -25.61 9.49
N ASP A 154 -1.49 -25.35 8.18
CA ASP A 154 -0.50 -25.79 7.19
C ASP A 154 0.85 -25.08 7.38
N THR A 155 1.93 -25.71 6.90
CA THR A 155 3.23 -25.07 6.71
C THR A 155 3.35 -24.64 5.25
N ILE A 156 3.63 -23.35 5.00
CA ILE A 156 3.96 -22.86 3.66
C ILE A 156 5.47 -22.96 3.46
N ARG A 157 5.90 -23.63 2.38
CA ARG A 157 7.30 -23.73 1.96
C ARG A 157 7.45 -23.17 0.56
N VAL A 158 8.18 -22.08 0.38
CA VAL A 158 8.42 -21.47 -0.94
C VAL A 158 9.91 -21.43 -1.23
N LYS A 159 10.33 -22.21 -2.24
CA LYS A 159 11.70 -22.14 -2.78
C LYS A 159 11.78 -21.04 -3.82
N VAL A 160 12.46 -19.95 -3.49
CA VAL A 160 12.63 -18.77 -4.34
C VAL A 160 14.00 -18.83 -5.01
N ASN A 161 14.01 -18.99 -6.32
CA ASN A 161 15.20 -18.92 -7.16
C ASN A 161 15.24 -17.54 -7.82
N ASN A 162 16.26 -16.74 -7.51
CA ASN A 162 16.45 -15.45 -8.14
C ASN A 162 17.21 -15.64 -9.47
N LEU A 163 16.48 -15.58 -10.58
CA LEU A 163 17.02 -15.70 -11.94
C LEU A 163 17.20 -14.34 -12.62
N MET A 164 16.99 -13.23 -11.91
CA MET A 164 17.30 -11.89 -12.43
C MET A 164 18.82 -11.73 -12.54
N PRO A 165 19.34 -11.03 -13.56
CA PRO A 165 20.77 -11.01 -13.83
C PRO A 165 21.58 -10.15 -12.85
N ASN A 166 21.01 -9.03 -12.37
CA ASN A 166 21.78 -7.98 -11.70
C ASN A 166 21.13 -7.46 -10.40
N GLU A 167 20.02 -8.04 -9.97
CA GLU A 167 19.22 -7.53 -8.85
C GLU A 167 19.02 -8.61 -7.82
N SER A 168 19.29 -8.29 -6.55
CA SER A 168 18.85 -9.12 -5.43
C SER A 168 17.34 -8.99 -5.24
N THR A 169 16.72 -9.94 -4.55
CA THR A 169 15.29 -9.84 -4.20
C THR A 169 14.99 -10.43 -2.83
N THR A 170 13.80 -10.15 -2.31
CA THR A 170 13.26 -10.75 -1.08
C THR A 170 11.76 -10.95 -1.29
N ILE A 171 11.10 -11.80 -0.50
CA ILE A 171 9.65 -12.00 -0.57
C ILE A 171 9.08 -11.87 0.83
N HIS A 172 8.22 -10.89 1.02
CA HIS A 172 7.43 -10.70 2.22
C HIS A 172 6.02 -11.28 2.05
N TRP A 173 5.49 -11.82 3.14
CA TRP A 173 4.19 -12.47 3.24
C TRP A 173 3.25 -11.54 4.00
N HIS A 174 2.65 -10.60 3.27
CA HIS A 174 1.96 -9.45 3.84
C HIS A 174 0.84 -9.87 4.79
N GLY A 175 0.94 -9.44 6.04
CA GLY A 175 -0.02 -9.73 7.11
C GLY A 175 0.15 -11.09 7.78
N ILE A 176 1.13 -11.90 7.39
CA ILE A 176 1.48 -13.14 8.12
C ILE A 176 2.27 -12.76 9.39
N ASP A 177 1.82 -13.27 10.53
CA ASP A 177 2.38 -12.93 11.85
C ASP A 177 3.80 -13.52 12.04
N GLN A 178 4.26 -14.45 11.20
CA GLN A 178 5.59 -15.08 11.31
C GLN A 178 5.93 -15.57 12.73
N ARG A 179 4.92 -16.09 13.44
CA ARG A 179 5.07 -16.54 14.82
C ARG A 179 6.08 -17.69 14.87
N ASN A 180 7.13 -17.50 15.66
CA ASN A 180 8.27 -18.42 15.77
C ASN A 180 9.14 -18.54 14.51
N THR A 181 8.89 -17.74 13.47
CA THR A 181 9.60 -17.80 12.17
C THR A 181 9.97 -16.41 11.66
N VAL A 182 10.30 -15.47 12.54
CA VAL A 182 10.59 -14.07 12.18
C VAL A 182 11.69 -13.90 11.12
N TRP A 183 12.63 -14.84 11.00
CA TRP A 183 13.66 -14.85 9.94
C TRP A 183 13.10 -15.18 8.54
N MET A 184 11.84 -15.58 8.42
CA MET A 184 11.14 -15.89 7.18
C MET A 184 10.24 -14.73 6.70
N ASP A 185 10.25 -13.60 7.40
CA ASP A 185 9.39 -12.46 7.06
C ASP A 185 9.79 -11.74 5.75
N GLY A 186 11.02 -11.92 5.26
CA GLY A 186 11.40 -11.40 3.95
C GLY A 186 11.74 -9.91 3.86
N VAL A 187 12.01 -9.22 4.97
CA VAL A 187 12.31 -7.79 4.95
C VAL A 187 13.81 -7.55 4.79
N PHE A 188 14.20 -6.95 3.67
CA PHE A 188 15.60 -6.62 3.38
C PHE A 188 16.21 -5.68 4.43
N GLY A 189 17.35 -6.08 5.00
CA GLY A 189 18.06 -5.32 6.02
C GLY A 189 17.50 -5.46 7.44
N ILE A 190 16.36 -6.12 7.62
CA ILE A 190 15.75 -6.39 8.93
C ILE A 190 15.81 -7.89 9.27
N THR A 191 15.11 -8.73 8.53
CA THR A 191 15.01 -10.17 8.83
C THR A 191 16.00 -11.01 8.02
N GLN A 192 16.45 -10.48 6.88
CA GLN A 192 17.42 -11.15 6.01
C GLN A 192 18.16 -10.17 5.09
N CYS A 193 19.25 -10.64 4.49
CA CYS A 193 19.82 -10.04 3.29
C CYS A 193 19.00 -10.37 2.04
N GLY A 194 19.28 -9.66 0.95
CA GLY A 194 18.71 -9.94 -0.36
C GLY A 194 19.23 -11.26 -0.93
N ILE A 195 18.36 -12.03 -1.58
CA ILE A 195 18.71 -13.23 -2.34
C ILE A 195 19.47 -12.78 -3.59
N PRO A 196 20.77 -13.04 -3.72
CA PRO A 196 21.55 -12.54 -4.85
C PRO A 196 21.14 -13.15 -6.20
N PRO A 197 21.49 -12.52 -7.34
CA PRO A 197 21.36 -13.12 -8.66
C PRO A 197 21.94 -14.54 -8.73
N GLY A 198 21.17 -15.50 -9.26
CA GLY A 198 21.56 -16.90 -9.40
C GLY A 198 21.42 -17.74 -8.12
N GLU A 199 21.14 -17.12 -6.99
CA GLU A 199 21.02 -17.80 -5.70
C GLU A 199 19.58 -18.19 -5.38
N THR A 200 19.44 -19.00 -4.34
CA THR A 200 18.15 -19.56 -3.90
C THR A 200 17.98 -19.43 -2.41
N PHE A 201 16.77 -19.10 -1.97
CA PHE A 201 16.37 -19.14 -0.58
C PHE A 201 15.03 -19.88 -0.42
N THR A 202 14.87 -20.63 0.66
CA THR A 202 13.61 -21.33 0.96
C THR A 202 12.98 -20.70 2.19
N TYR A 203 11.83 -20.06 1.99
CA TYR A 203 10.97 -19.59 3.07
C TYR A 203 10.15 -20.77 3.58
N GLU A 204 10.04 -20.92 4.89
CA GLU A 204 9.27 -22.00 5.51
C GLU A 204 8.68 -21.53 6.84
N PHE A 205 7.35 -21.43 6.91
CA PHE A 205 6.65 -20.94 8.09
C PHE A 205 5.28 -21.59 8.26
N ASP A 206 4.84 -21.67 9.52
CA ASP A 206 3.56 -22.27 9.90
C ASP A 206 2.45 -21.21 9.93
N ILE A 207 1.28 -21.59 9.45
CA ILE A 207 0.07 -20.76 9.51
C ILE A 207 -0.61 -20.97 10.87
N ILE A 208 -0.26 -20.11 11.83
CA ILE A 208 -0.75 -20.21 13.20
C ILE A 208 -1.91 -19.23 13.43
N ASP A 209 -3.14 -19.75 13.51
CA ASP A 209 -4.33 -18.97 13.89
C ASP A 209 -4.63 -17.78 12.95
N GLN A 210 -4.24 -17.87 11.67
CA GLN A 210 -4.55 -16.89 10.62
C GLN A 210 -5.38 -17.53 9.51
N ARG A 211 -6.28 -16.75 8.92
CA ARG A 211 -7.20 -17.14 7.84
C ARG A 211 -7.59 -15.92 7.01
N GLY A 212 -8.17 -16.14 5.85
CA GLY A 212 -8.66 -15.08 4.97
C GLY A 212 -7.65 -14.65 3.91
N THR A 213 -7.68 -13.37 3.58
CA THR A 213 -7.06 -12.78 2.38
C THR A 213 -5.75 -12.07 2.70
N PHE A 214 -4.68 -12.57 2.11
CA PHE A 214 -3.33 -12.02 2.19
C PHE A 214 -2.72 -11.96 0.78
N TRP A 215 -1.48 -11.52 0.73
CA TRP A 215 -0.71 -11.45 -0.50
C TRP A 215 0.76 -11.51 -0.18
N TYR A 216 1.59 -11.76 -1.19
CA TYR A 216 3.04 -11.68 -1.07
C TYR A 216 3.56 -10.65 -2.07
N HIS A 217 4.68 -10.04 -1.75
CA HIS A 217 5.36 -9.08 -2.63
C HIS A 217 6.84 -9.00 -2.32
N SER A 218 7.62 -8.40 -3.24
CA SER A 218 9.00 -8.06 -2.90
C SER A 218 9.04 -6.99 -1.82
N HIS A 219 9.95 -7.16 -0.86
CA HIS A 219 10.22 -6.18 0.19
C HIS A 219 11.64 -5.61 0.08
N LEU A 220 12.14 -5.54 -1.15
CA LEU A 220 13.40 -4.89 -1.52
C LEU A 220 13.09 -3.76 -2.51
N SER A 221 13.32 -2.51 -2.08
CA SER A 221 13.07 -1.31 -2.88
C SER A 221 11.65 -1.29 -3.48
N LEU A 222 11.48 -0.85 -4.72
CA LEU A 222 10.20 -0.76 -5.44
C LEU A 222 9.96 -1.95 -6.39
N GLN A 223 10.50 -3.13 -6.10
CA GLN A 223 10.34 -4.30 -6.98
C GLN A 223 8.88 -4.77 -7.12
N ASN A 224 8.02 -4.49 -6.13
CA ASN A 224 6.58 -4.77 -6.23
C ASN A 224 5.93 -3.93 -7.34
N THR A 225 6.31 -2.65 -7.48
CA THR A 225 5.84 -1.75 -8.55
C THR A 225 6.16 -2.28 -9.95
N ASP A 226 7.26 -3.02 -10.08
CA ASP A 226 7.66 -3.67 -11.33
C ASP A 226 7.07 -5.08 -11.51
N GLY A 227 6.14 -5.53 -10.66
CA GLY A 227 5.37 -6.76 -10.91
C GLY A 227 5.56 -7.92 -9.94
N LEU A 228 6.47 -7.76 -8.96
CA LEU A 228 6.76 -8.82 -7.99
C LEU A 228 5.74 -8.79 -6.84
N TYR A 229 4.56 -9.32 -7.11
CA TYR A 229 3.48 -9.53 -6.15
C TYR A 229 2.57 -10.69 -6.57
N GLY A 230 1.77 -11.23 -5.66
CA GLY A 230 0.74 -12.23 -5.96
C GLY A 230 -0.13 -12.56 -4.74
N PRO A 231 -1.26 -13.27 -4.93
CA PRO A 231 -2.22 -13.51 -3.86
C PRO A 231 -1.80 -14.68 -2.95
N LEU A 232 -2.19 -14.59 -1.68
CA LEU A 232 -2.02 -15.64 -0.68
C LEU A 232 -3.34 -15.81 0.07
N ILE A 233 -4.01 -16.93 -0.10
CA ILE A 233 -5.29 -17.21 0.57
C ILE A 233 -5.10 -18.33 1.59
N ILE A 234 -5.63 -18.12 2.80
CA ILE A 234 -5.64 -19.13 3.86
C ILE A 234 -7.09 -19.48 4.18
N HIS A 235 -7.48 -20.72 3.92
CA HIS A 235 -8.79 -21.25 4.21
C HIS A 235 -8.90 -21.72 5.67
N ASP A 236 -10.06 -21.52 6.29
CA ASP A 236 -10.37 -22.04 7.63
C ASP A 236 -11.53 -23.03 7.52
N PRO A 237 -11.36 -24.32 7.91
CA PRO A 237 -12.48 -25.25 7.97
C PRO A 237 -13.60 -24.81 8.92
N ASP A 238 -13.29 -23.92 9.88
CA ASP A 238 -14.22 -23.34 10.83
C ASP A 238 -14.64 -21.90 10.46
N GLU A 239 -14.47 -21.47 9.20
CA GLU A 239 -14.78 -20.11 8.72
C GLU A 239 -16.16 -19.62 9.22
N LYS A 240 -16.20 -18.36 9.66
CA LYS A 240 -17.38 -17.68 10.22
C LYS A 240 -18.11 -16.84 9.19
N VAL A 241 -17.45 -16.48 8.09
CA VAL A 241 -18.13 -15.94 6.92
C VAL A 241 -19.04 -17.02 6.35
N ARG A 242 -20.26 -16.64 5.95
CA ARG A 242 -21.21 -17.59 5.38
C ARG A 242 -20.69 -18.19 4.07
N ASP A 243 -21.12 -19.42 3.77
CA ASP A 243 -20.83 -20.08 2.49
C ASP A 243 -21.29 -19.22 1.30
N VAL A 244 -20.52 -19.30 0.21
CA VAL A 244 -20.80 -18.63 -1.06
C VAL A 244 -20.80 -19.64 -2.22
N ASP A 245 -21.47 -19.27 -3.31
CA ASP A 245 -21.52 -20.08 -4.53
C ASP A 245 -20.29 -19.86 -5.42
N GLU A 246 -19.62 -18.69 -5.32
CA GLU A 246 -18.33 -18.41 -5.99
C GLU A 246 -17.40 -17.56 -5.11
N ASP A 247 -16.10 -17.87 -5.09
CA ASP A 247 -15.08 -17.11 -4.34
C ASP A 247 -13.93 -16.70 -5.28
N ASN A 248 -13.70 -15.39 -5.42
CA ASN A 248 -12.82 -14.82 -6.43
C ASN A 248 -11.89 -13.75 -5.84
N ILE A 249 -10.67 -13.67 -6.36
CA ILE A 249 -9.65 -12.69 -6.00
C ILE A 249 -9.71 -11.49 -6.95
N VAL A 250 -9.61 -10.29 -6.40
CA VAL A 250 -9.58 -9.04 -7.15
C VAL A 250 -8.37 -8.22 -6.69
N MET A 251 -7.27 -8.31 -7.43
CA MET A 251 -6.07 -7.51 -7.18
C MET A 251 -6.19 -6.18 -7.91
N VAL A 252 -6.22 -5.06 -7.17
CA VAL A 252 -6.26 -3.70 -7.72
C VAL A 252 -4.95 -2.98 -7.45
N GLY A 253 -4.50 -2.14 -8.38
CA GLY A 253 -3.26 -1.39 -8.17
C GLY A 253 -2.93 -0.43 -9.30
N ASP A 254 -2.06 0.53 -9.00
CA ASP A 254 -1.47 1.40 -9.99
C ASP A 254 -0.40 0.69 -10.85
N LEU A 255 -0.17 1.22 -12.05
CA LEU A 255 0.90 0.79 -12.95
C LEU A 255 1.68 2.02 -13.43
N TYR A 256 2.99 1.95 -13.27
CA TYR A 256 3.94 2.87 -13.87
C TYR A 256 4.57 2.23 -15.11
N HIS A 257 4.68 2.96 -16.21
CA HIS A 257 5.31 2.51 -17.45
C HIS A 257 6.83 2.55 -17.38
N GLN A 258 7.38 3.53 -16.68
CA GLN A 258 8.82 3.68 -16.46
C GLN A 258 9.31 2.70 -15.38
N PRO A 259 10.53 2.13 -15.50
CA PRO A 259 11.09 1.23 -14.48
C PRO A 259 11.12 1.89 -13.09
N ALA A 260 10.75 1.14 -12.06
CA ALA A 260 10.56 1.70 -10.72
C ALA A 260 11.85 2.28 -10.11
N GLU A 261 13.01 1.66 -10.37
CA GLU A 261 14.30 2.18 -9.90
C GLU A 261 14.66 3.54 -10.54
N GLU A 262 14.33 3.71 -11.82
CA GLU A 262 14.55 4.98 -12.52
C GLU A 262 13.65 6.07 -11.94
N LEU A 263 12.36 5.76 -11.75
CA LEU A 263 11.40 6.65 -11.09
C LEU A 263 11.85 7.03 -9.68
N LEU A 264 12.34 6.08 -8.88
CA LEU A 264 12.86 6.35 -7.54
C LEU A 264 14.04 7.33 -7.58
N SER A 265 14.98 7.13 -8.50
CA SER A 265 16.13 8.02 -8.66
C SER A 265 15.71 9.45 -9.03
N GLN A 266 14.65 9.60 -9.81
CA GLN A 266 14.10 10.89 -10.23
C GLN A 266 13.29 11.54 -9.10
N TYR A 267 12.52 10.76 -8.35
CA TYR A 267 11.76 11.21 -7.18
C TYR A 267 12.68 11.77 -6.10
N LEU A 268 13.81 11.09 -5.84
CA LEU A 268 14.84 11.54 -4.90
C LEU A 268 15.77 12.63 -5.47
N SER A 269 15.38 13.30 -6.56
CA SER A 269 16.14 14.41 -7.13
C SER A 269 15.57 15.77 -6.70
N PRO A 270 16.38 16.86 -6.72
CA PRO A 270 15.89 18.21 -6.45
C PRO A 270 14.88 18.77 -7.44
N SER A 271 14.70 18.11 -8.58
CA SER A 271 13.82 18.58 -9.65
C SER A 271 13.36 17.39 -10.49
N PRO A 272 12.41 16.59 -9.99
CA PRO A 272 11.87 15.46 -10.74
C PRO A 272 11.27 15.93 -12.08
N PRO A 273 11.34 15.13 -13.16
CA PRO A 273 10.88 15.54 -14.49
C PRO A 273 9.41 15.95 -14.57
N TRP A 274 8.55 15.30 -13.77
CA TRP A 274 7.12 15.59 -13.72
C TRP A 274 6.75 16.79 -12.86
N SER A 275 7.68 17.28 -12.03
CA SER A 275 7.44 18.40 -11.12
C SER A 275 8.72 19.24 -10.93
N PRO A 276 9.15 19.99 -11.96
CA PRO A 276 10.41 20.71 -11.93
C PRO A 276 10.48 21.75 -10.80
N GLY A 277 11.58 21.73 -10.04
CA GLY A 277 11.81 22.65 -8.91
C GLY A 277 11.00 22.34 -7.65
N MET A 278 10.24 21.24 -7.62
CA MET A 278 9.47 20.79 -6.46
C MET A 278 9.83 19.34 -6.13
N PRO A 279 10.88 19.12 -5.34
CA PRO A 279 11.27 17.78 -4.91
C PRO A 279 10.23 17.15 -3.99
N GLY A 280 10.25 15.83 -3.86
CA GLY A 280 9.36 15.09 -2.96
C GLY A 280 7.94 14.92 -3.47
N MET A 281 7.66 15.29 -4.71
CA MET A 281 6.35 15.08 -5.33
C MET A 281 6.27 13.66 -5.90
N GLU A 282 5.38 12.83 -5.36
CA GLU A 282 5.16 11.46 -5.83
C GLU A 282 4.66 11.47 -7.29
N PRO A 283 5.28 10.69 -8.21
CA PRO A 283 4.83 10.63 -9.60
C PRO A 283 3.43 10.02 -9.67
N LEU A 284 2.56 10.58 -10.52
CA LEU A 284 1.31 9.90 -10.87
C LEU A 284 1.61 8.65 -11.67
N ALA A 285 0.85 7.59 -11.38
CA ALA A 285 0.84 6.37 -12.17
C ALA A 285 0.43 6.66 -13.62
N ASP A 286 0.73 5.73 -14.53
CA ASP A 286 0.30 5.81 -15.92
C ASP A 286 -1.04 5.11 -16.16
N ASN A 287 -1.36 4.11 -15.33
CA ASN A 287 -2.56 3.29 -15.49
C ASN A 287 -3.01 2.71 -14.13
N VAL A 288 -4.19 2.08 -14.12
CA VAL A 288 -4.74 1.28 -13.02
C VAL A 288 -5.02 -0.12 -13.56
N LEU A 289 -4.88 -1.16 -12.74
CA LEU A 289 -5.10 -2.55 -13.10
C LEU A 289 -6.14 -3.20 -12.20
N ILE A 290 -6.91 -4.15 -12.77
CA ILE A 290 -7.62 -5.20 -12.03
C ILE A 290 -7.05 -6.53 -12.51
N ASN A 291 -6.55 -7.37 -11.59
CA ASN A 291 -5.96 -8.68 -11.87
C ASN A 291 -4.87 -8.64 -12.96
N GLY A 292 -4.03 -7.59 -12.93
CA GLY A 292 -2.95 -7.35 -13.91
C GLY A 292 -3.43 -6.85 -15.27
N ARG A 293 -4.72 -6.56 -15.41
CA ARG A 293 -5.38 -6.23 -16.68
C ARG A 293 -6.03 -4.87 -16.59
N HIS A 294 -5.79 -4.07 -17.62
CA HIS A 294 -6.62 -2.94 -17.96
C HIS A 294 -6.44 -2.61 -19.44
N ARG A 295 -7.26 -1.74 -19.98
CA ARG A 295 -7.06 -1.19 -21.32
C ARG A 295 -6.67 0.29 -21.17
N TYR A 296 -5.44 0.61 -21.56
CA TYR A 296 -5.04 1.97 -21.91
C TYR A 296 -5.58 2.28 -23.32
N ASP A 297 -6.44 3.29 -23.47
CA ASP A 297 -6.93 3.78 -24.76
C ASP A 297 -6.69 5.30 -24.83
N ASP A 298 -6.19 5.78 -25.97
CA ASP A 298 -5.58 7.11 -26.17
C ASP A 298 -6.62 8.24 -26.36
N GLY A 299 -7.81 8.07 -25.79
CA GLY A 299 -8.81 9.14 -25.67
C GLY A 299 -10.10 8.97 -26.49
N ASN A 300 -10.39 7.79 -27.05
CA ASN A 300 -11.68 7.49 -27.69
C ASN A 300 -12.32 6.21 -27.15
N LEU A 301 -12.86 6.26 -25.93
CA LEU A 301 -13.63 5.14 -25.37
C LEU A 301 -15.05 5.09 -25.98
N ASP A 302 -15.19 4.29 -27.04
CA ASP A 302 -16.48 3.72 -27.43
C ASP A 302 -16.93 2.70 -26.35
N VAL A 303 -18.22 2.55 -26.07
CA VAL A 303 -18.74 1.54 -25.10
C VAL A 303 -18.92 0.19 -25.79
N SER A 304 -18.04 -0.11 -26.75
CA SER A 304 -18.04 -1.37 -27.48
C SER A 304 -17.25 -2.43 -26.71
N VAL A 305 -17.64 -3.69 -26.90
CA VAL A 305 -17.26 -4.76 -25.96
C VAL A 305 -15.86 -5.35 -26.22
N GLU A 306 -15.15 -4.78 -27.19
CA GLU A 306 -13.71 -4.98 -27.40
C GLU A 306 -12.85 -4.27 -26.33
N ASN A 307 -13.47 -3.53 -25.41
CA ASN A 307 -12.79 -2.66 -24.44
C ASN A 307 -12.60 -3.26 -23.05
N TYR A 308 -13.21 -4.41 -22.74
CA TYR A 308 -13.07 -5.05 -21.44
C TYR A 308 -12.01 -6.16 -21.49
N PRO A 309 -10.95 -6.08 -20.66
CA PRO A 309 -9.79 -6.96 -20.80
C PRO A 309 -9.99 -8.36 -20.19
N SER A 310 -11.05 -8.54 -19.39
CA SER A 310 -11.46 -9.81 -18.78
C SER A 310 -12.92 -9.76 -18.32
N SER A 311 -13.45 -10.95 -17.99
CA SER A 311 -14.77 -11.09 -17.36
C SER A 311 -14.77 -12.17 -16.28
N LEU A 312 -15.48 -11.89 -15.19
CA LEU A 312 -15.91 -12.85 -14.20
C LEU A 312 -17.33 -13.28 -14.53
N ARG A 313 -17.51 -14.53 -14.93
CA ARG A 313 -18.83 -15.09 -15.22
C ARG A 313 -19.36 -15.80 -14.01
N VAL A 314 -20.59 -15.46 -13.61
CA VAL A 314 -21.25 -15.99 -12.42
C VAL A 314 -22.65 -16.52 -12.73
N ASP A 315 -23.10 -17.50 -11.97
CA ASP A 315 -24.47 -18.00 -12.09
C ASP A 315 -25.51 -17.00 -11.54
N ARG A 316 -26.71 -17.04 -12.11
CA ARG A 316 -27.78 -16.15 -11.64
C ARG A 316 -28.20 -16.51 -10.22
N LYS A 317 -28.36 -15.48 -9.39
CA LYS A 317 -28.64 -15.56 -7.96
C LYS A 317 -27.53 -16.20 -7.12
N ALA A 318 -26.38 -16.50 -7.72
CA ALA A 318 -25.21 -16.93 -6.99
C ALA A 318 -24.79 -15.84 -6.00
N THR A 319 -24.34 -16.28 -4.84
CA THR A 319 -23.61 -15.48 -3.86
C THR A 319 -22.13 -15.52 -4.23
N VAL A 320 -21.52 -14.35 -4.44
CA VAL A 320 -20.16 -14.22 -4.96
C VAL A 320 -19.33 -13.45 -3.94
N ARG A 321 -18.26 -14.07 -3.41
CA ARG A 321 -17.24 -13.39 -2.63
C ARG A 321 -16.17 -12.83 -3.55
N LEU A 322 -15.83 -11.57 -3.34
CA LEU A 322 -14.71 -10.88 -3.99
C LEU A 322 -13.70 -10.49 -2.92
N ARG A 323 -12.50 -11.07 -2.99
CA ARG A 323 -11.35 -10.84 -2.11
C ARG A 323 -10.47 -9.76 -2.72
N ILE A 324 -10.75 -8.51 -2.36
CA ILE A 324 -10.13 -7.32 -2.93
C ILE A 324 -8.80 -7.07 -2.23
N ILE A 325 -7.72 -6.90 -2.99
CA ILE A 325 -6.37 -6.65 -2.50
C ILE A 325 -5.84 -5.41 -3.22
N ASN A 326 -5.49 -4.35 -2.49
CA ASN A 326 -4.77 -3.23 -3.09
C ASN A 326 -3.26 -3.51 -3.04
N HIS A 327 -2.69 -3.91 -4.17
CA HIS A 327 -1.26 -4.18 -4.33
C HIS A 327 -0.48 -2.95 -4.83
N GLY A 328 -1.14 -1.81 -4.98
CA GLY A 328 -0.59 -0.60 -5.58
C GLY A 328 0.63 -0.06 -4.84
N THR A 329 1.33 0.85 -5.51
CA THR A 329 2.50 1.53 -4.96
C THR A 329 2.09 2.78 -4.18
N PHE A 330 1.06 3.49 -4.67
CA PHE A 330 0.72 4.82 -4.19
C PHE A 330 -0.80 5.04 -4.06
N LEU A 331 -1.60 4.59 -5.03
CA LEU A 331 -2.99 5.03 -5.15
C LEU A 331 -3.96 4.25 -4.23
N PRO A 332 -4.80 4.95 -3.44
CA PRO A 332 -5.98 4.34 -2.84
C PRO A 332 -7.10 4.19 -3.88
N PHE A 333 -7.94 3.18 -3.70
CA PHE A 333 -9.03 2.87 -4.63
C PHE A 333 -10.40 2.85 -3.94
N TRP A 334 -11.42 3.27 -4.69
CA TRP A 334 -12.81 2.89 -4.49
C TRP A 334 -13.14 1.70 -5.39
N PHE A 335 -13.56 0.59 -4.81
CA PHE A 335 -14.09 -0.56 -5.52
C PHE A 335 -15.63 -0.56 -5.50
N SER A 336 -16.29 -0.81 -6.62
CA SER A 336 -17.76 -0.94 -6.67
C SER A 336 -18.21 -1.85 -7.80
N VAL A 337 -19.48 -2.28 -7.76
CA VAL A 337 -20.10 -3.09 -8.82
C VAL A 337 -21.44 -2.46 -9.19
N ASP A 338 -21.64 -2.19 -10.48
CA ASP A 338 -22.86 -1.56 -11.01
C ASP A 338 -24.12 -2.26 -10.51
N ASN A 339 -25.12 -1.52 -10.02
CA ASN A 339 -26.38 -2.02 -9.45
C ASN A 339 -26.28 -2.97 -8.24
N HIS A 340 -25.09 -3.31 -7.75
CA HIS A 340 -24.95 -4.28 -6.66
C HIS A 340 -24.57 -3.61 -5.36
N THR A 341 -25.30 -3.95 -4.30
CA THR A 341 -24.85 -3.74 -2.93
C THR A 341 -23.84 -4.81 -2.56
N LEU A 342 -22.84 -4.42 -1.77
CA LEU A 342 -21.78 -5.25 -1.25
C LEU A 342 -22.01 -5.45 0.26
N GLU A 343 -21.61 -6.61 0.78
CA GLU A 343 -21.51 -6.87 2.21
C GLU A 343 -20.05 -7.12 2.55
N VAL A 344 -19.40 -6.20 3.26
CA VAL A 344 -18.03 -6.38 3.74
C VAL A 344 -18.04 -7.40 4.87
N VAL A 345 -17.30 -8.50 4.69
CA VAL A 345 -17.28 -9.65 5.62
C VAL A 345 -15.90 -9.99 6.14
N GLU A 346 -14.86 -9.43 5.54
CA GLU A 346 -13.48 -9.63 5.98
C GLU A 346 -12.66 -8.35 5.80
N MET A 347 -11.79 -8.05 6.75
CA MET A 347 -10.77 -7.00 6.70
C MET A 347 -9.42 -7.59 7.09
N ASP A 348 -8.44 -7.53 6.21
CA ASP A 348 -7.06 -7.93 6.52
C ASP A 348 -6.92 -9.34 7.15
N GLY A 349 -7.73 -10.30 6.67
CA GLY A 349 -7.79 -11.66 7.23
C GLY A 349 -8.57 -11.77 8.54
N VAL A 350 -9.41 -10.80 8.86
CA VAL A 350 -10.38 -10.85 9.97
C VAL A 350 -11.78 -10.89 9.46
N GLU A 351 -12.46 -11.97 9.79
CA GLU A 351 -13.88 -12.15 9.63
C GLU A 351 -14.62 -11.15 10.52
N ILE A 352 -15.50 -10.35 9.92
CA ILE A 352 -16.30 -9.33 10.62
C ILE A 352 -17.79 -9.58 10.42
N GLU A 353 -18.60 -9.03 11.32
CA GLU A 353 -20.04 -8.91 11.11
C GLU A 353 -20.30 -8.18 9.79
N PRO A 354 -21.20 -8.69 8.92
CA PRO A 354 -21.42 -8.11 7.59
C PRO A 354 -21.79 -6.62 7.65
N LEU A 355 -21.00 -5.79 6.96
CA LEU A 355 -21.28 -4.36 6.82
C LEU A 355 -21.75 -4.05 5.40
N PRO A 356 -23.00 -3.58 5.21
CA PRO A 356 -23.51 -3.27 3.88
C PRO A 356 -22.88 -1.97 3.34
N ALA A 357 -22.48 -2.00 2.07
CA ALA A 357 -21.87 -0.87 1.37
C ALA A 357 -22.21 -0.86 -0.13
N THR A 358 -22.14 0.29 -0.80
CA THR A 358 -22.25 0.40 -2.27
C THR A 358 -20.88 0.46 -2.96
N ARG A 359 -19.83 0.76 -2.21
CA ARG A 359 -18.43 0.76 -2.64
C ARG A 359 -17.52 0.38 -1.48
N VAL A 360 -16.25 0.07 -1.75
CA VAL A 360 -15.22 -0.18 -0.73
C VAL A 360 -14.02 0.72 -0.94
N PHE A 361 -13.59 1.45 0.09
CA PHE A 361 -12.33 2.19 0.07
C PHE A 361 -11.20 1.30 0.59
N LEU A 362 -10.04 1.33 -0.06
CA LEU A 362 -8.86 0.61 0.42
C LEU A 362 -7.54 1.28 -0.01
N TYR A 363 -6.66 1.46 0.96
CA TYR A 363 -5.28 1.92 0.75
C TYR A 363 -4.36 0.78 0.27
N PRO A 364 -3.20 1.10 -0.34
CA PRO A 364 -2.17 0.11 -0.62
C PRO A 364 -1.85 -0.77 0.60
N GLY A 365 -1.81 -2.08 0.38
CA GLY A 365 -1.59 -3.09 1.41
C GLY A 365 -2.85 -3.65 2.07
N GLN A 366 -3.97 -2.95 2.02
CA GLN A 366 -5.22 -3.39 2.64
C GLN A 366 -5.96 -4.43 1.80
N ARG A 367 -6.73 -5.27 2.49
CA ARG A 367 -7.56 -6.32 1.90
C ARG A 367 -8.96 -6.26 2.50
N TYR A 368 -9.95 -6.37 1.62
CA TYR A 368 -11.35 -6.47 2.00
C TYR A 368 -11.99 -7.64 1.25
N SER A 369 -12.70 -8.51 1.95
CA SER A 369 -13.63 -9.43 1.27
C SER A 369 -15.04 -8.88 1.32
N VAL A 370 -15.70 -8.84 0.17
CA VAL A 370 -17.12 -8.50 0.06
C VAL A 370 -17.91 -9.65 -0.52
N ILE A 371 -19.17 -9.77 -0.11
CA ILE A 371 -20.14 -10.67 -0.76
C ILE A 371 -21.17 -9.82 -1.51
N LEU A 372 -21.46 -10.20 -2.75
CA LEU A 372 -22.60 -9.71 -3.51
C LEU A 372 -23.52 -10.88 -3.89
N THR A 373 -24.77 -10.57 -4.20
CA THR A 373 -25.70 -11.55 -4.79
C THR A 373 -25.97 -11.17 -6.24
N ALA A 374 -25.80 -12.11 -7.17
CA ALA A 374 -26.04 -11.93 -8.61
C ALA A 374 -27.55 -11.88 -8.94
N ASN A 375 -28.27 -10.94 -8.32
CA ASN A 375 -29.73 -10.85 -8.29
C ASN A 375 -30.33 -9.90 -9.34
N GLN A 376 -29.50 -9.27 -10.17
CA GLN A 376 -29.95 -8.34 -11.20
C GLN A 376 -30.54 -9.06 -12.43
N THR A 377 -30.99 -8.27 -13.40
CA THR A 377 -31.41 -8.79 -14.71
C THR A 377 -30.26 -9.51 -15.41
N ASN A 378 -30.56 -10.47 -16.28
CA ASN A 378 -29.51 -11.19 -17.00
C ASN A 378 -28.77 -10.24 -17.95
N GLY A 379 -27.47 -10.03 -17.71
CA GLY A 379 -26.64 -9.11 -18.49
C GLY A 379 -25.22 -9.00 -17.94
N ASN A 380 -24.49 -8.01 -18.46
CA ASN A 380 -23.13 -7.67 -18.03
C ASN A 380 -23.18 -6.42 -17.14
N TYR A 381 -22.40 -6.44 -16.06
CA TYR A 381 -22.26 -5.36 -15.08
C TYR A 381 -20.78 -5.02 -14.96
N LEU A 382 -20.42 -3.77 -14.68
CA LEU A 382 -19.03 -3.41 -14.48
C LEU A 382 -18.65 -3.48 -13.00
N MET A 383 -17.50 -4.11 -12.75
CA MET A 383 -16.72 -3.92 -11.54
C MET A 383 -15.75 -2.77 -11.80
N HIS A 384 -15.69 -1.83 -10.87
CA HIS A 384 -14.87 -0.62 -10.97
C HIS A 384 -13.80 -0.63 -9.89
N ALA A 385 -12.58 -0.29 -10.27
CA ALA A 385 -11.52 0.16 -9.36
C ALA A 385 -11.16 1.60 -9.74
N VAL A 386 -11.68 2.57 -8.98
CA VAL A 386 -11.52 4.00 -9.26
C VAL A 386 -10.49 4.57 -8.29
N ALA A 387 -9.39 5.12 -8.77
CA ALA A 387 -8.43 5.80 -7.92
C ALA A 387 -9.13 6.98 -7.23
N ALA A 388 -9.04 7.03 -5.90
CA ALA A 388 -9.69 8.06 -5.08
C ALA A 388 -8.93 9.37 -5.21
N ARG A 389 -9.19 10.08 -6.30
CA ARG A 389 -8.45 11.26 -6.73
C ARG A 389 -8.35 12.28 -5.61
N GLU A 390 -9.43 12.53 -4.89
CA GLU A 390 -9.52 13.41 -3.72
C GLU A 390 -8.41 13.18 -2.67
N CYS A 391 -7.88 11.96 -2.58
CA CYS A 391 -6.84 11.59 -1.61
C CYS A 391 -5.41 11.94 -2.05
N PHE A 392 -5.23 12.31 -3.32
CA PHE A 392 -3.96 12.75 -3.90
C PHE A 392 -4.13 13.99 -4.83
N ASP A 393 -5.33 14.58 -4.87
CA ASP A 393 -5.76 15.64 -5.79
C ASP A 393 -5.01 16.97 -5.66
N PRO A 394 -4.57 17.46 -4.47
CA PRO A 394 -3.80 18.70 -4.43
C PRO A 394 -2.52 18.59 -5.27
N MET A 395 -2.06 17.35 -5.55
CA MET A 395 -0.98 17.10 -6.48
C MET A 395 -1.45 17.19 -7.94
N VAL A 396 -2.57 16.53 -8.28
CA VAL A 396 -3.07 16.34 -9.65
C VAL A 396 -3.39 17.66 -10.35
N ASP A 397 -4.28 18.49 -9.79
CA ASP A 397 -4.76 19.68 -10.50
C ASP A 397 -3.77 20.85 -10.49
N SER A 398 -2.87 20.89 -9.50
CA SER A 398 -1.91 22.00 -9.34
C SER A 398 -0.59 21.74 -10.07
N PHE A 399 -0.17 20.48 -10.22
CA PHE A 399 1.17 20.13 -10.67
C PHE A 399 1.21 19.16 -11.84
N TYR A 400 0.14 18.39 -12.08
CA TYR A 400 0.06 17.51 -13.23
C TYR A 400 -0.81 18.12 -14.32
N PRO A 401 -0.36 18.12 -15.59
CA PRO A 401 -1.21 18.59 -16.67
C PRO A 401 -2.47 17.70 -16.76
N PRO A 402 -3.63 18.25 -17.15
CA PRO A 402 -4.86 17.48 -17.38
C PRO A 402 -4.75 16.41 -18.48
N THR A 403 -3.58 16.27 -19.10
CA THR A 403 -3.22 15.29 -20.12
C THR A 403 -2.39 14.12 -19.56
N SER A 404 -2.32 13.92 -18.25
CA SER A 404 -1.60 12.77 -17.68
C SER A 404 -2.15 11.44 -18.21
N ASN A 405 -1.30 10.41 -18.29
CA ASN A 405 -1.70 9.09 -18.81
C ASN A 405 -2.84 8.48 -17.97
N LEU A 406 -2.81 8.67 -16.65
CA LEU A 406 -3.88 8.25 -15.75
C LEU A 406 -5.22 8.96 -16.03
N ALA A 407 -5.18 10.24 -16.41
CA ALA A 407 -6.38 10.98 -16.80
C ALA A 407 -7.01 10.44 -18.09
N GLN A 408 -6.20 9.92 -19.03
CA GLN A 408 -6.70 9.29 -20.27
C GLN A 408 -7.53 8.03 -19.99
N VAL A 409 -7.13 7.25 -18.97
CA VAL A 409 -7.91 6.10 -18.48
C VAL A 409 -8.96 6.48 -17.42
N ARG A 410 -9.22 7.79 -17.25
CA ARG A 410 -10.24 8.33 -16.33
C ARG A 410 -10.06 7.85 -14.90
N PHE A 411 -8.81 7.68 -14.45
CA PHE A 411 -8.47 7.26 -13.09
C PHE A 411 -9.14 5.94 -12.67
N GLN A 412 -9.51 5.05 -13.60
CA GLN A 412 -10.18 3.81 -13.23
C GLN A 412 -9.77 2.62 -14.09
N ALA A 413 -9.92 1.43 -13.52
CA ALA A 413 -9.96 0.18 -14.24
C ALA A 413 -11.34 -0.48 -14.13
N THR A 414 -11.75 -1.22 -15.18
CA THR A 414 -13.02 -1.94 -15.21
C THR A 414 -12.87 -3.39 -15.65
N GLU A 415 -13.66 -4.26 -15.06
CA GLU A 415 -13.81 -5.67 -15.41
C GLU A 415 -15.30 -6.03 -15.49
N VAL A 416 -15.67 -6.96 -16.37
CA VAL A 416 -17.07 -7.36 -16.57
C VAL A 416 -17.46 -8.46 -15.59
N LEU A 417 -18.52 -8.25 -14.82
CA LEU A 417 -19.28 -9.29 -14.14
C LEU A 417 -20.42 -9.76 -15.06
N SER A 418 -20.31 -10.96 -15.63
CA SER A 418 -21.26 -11.51 -16.60
C SER A 418 -22.18 -12.55 -15.98
N TYR A 419 -23.48 -12.45 -16.25
CA TYR A 419 -24.46 -13.39 -15.70
C TYR A 419 -24.74 -14.56 -16.65
N GLY A 420 -24.65 -15.78 -16.10
CA GLY A 420 -25.10 -17.01 -16.73
C GLY A 420 -24.54 -17.20 -18.15
N THR A 421 -25.42 -17.31 -19.14
CA THR A 421 -25.03 -17.53 -20.55
C THR A 421 -24.88 -16.23 -21.34
N THR A 422 -24.86 -15.07 -20.68
CA THR A 422 -24.68 -13.79 -21.37
C THR A 422 -23.30 -13.79 -22.04
N PRO A 423 -23.21 -13.47 -23.34
CA PRO A 423 -21.91 -13.31 -23.98
C PRO A 423 -21.10 -12.21 -23.29
N ASP A 424 -19.84 -12.47 -22.95
CA ASP A 424 -18.96 -11.48 -22.29
C ASP A 424 -18.79 -10.23 -23.15
N ASN A 425 -18.92 -10.39 -24.46
CA ASN A 425 -18.90 -9.31 -25.45
C ASN A 425 -20.27 -8.62 -25.65
N SER A 426 -21.21 -8.74 -24.72
CA SER A 426 -22.45 -7.94 -24.70
C SER A 426 -22.22 -6.62 -23.96
N PRO A 427 -22.79 -5.48 -24.43
CA PRO A 427 -22.61 -4.21 -23.73
C PRO A 427 -23.11 -4.29 -22.28
N PRO A 428 -22.38 -3.72 -21.31
CA PRO A 428 -22.85 -3.66 -19.93
C PRO A 428 -24.19 -2.90 -19.85
N ILE A 429 -25.09 -3.44 -19.04
CA ILE A 429 -26.41 -2.85 -18.76
C ILE A 429 -26.49 -2.25 -17.35
N GLY A 430 -25.42 -2.42 -16.57
CA GLY A 430 -25.25 -1.84 -15.25
C GLY A 430 -25.24 -0.32 -15.25
N VAL A 431 -25.67 0.25 -14.14
CA VAL A 431 -25.63 1.68 -13.83
C VAL A 431 -24.71 1.84 -12.62
N PRO A 432 -23.62 2.62 -12.75
CA PRO A 432 -22.75 2.94 -11.63
C PRO A 432 -23.52 3.63 -10.51
N TRP A 433 -23.14 3.34 -9.27
CA TRP A 433 -23.71 4.01 -8.11
C TRP A 433 -23.41 5.52 -8.14
N ASN A 434 -24.43 6.35 -7.85
CA ASN A 434 -24.19 7.77 -7.63
C ASN A 434 -23.66 8.00 -6.21
N HIS A 435 -22.34 8.12 -6.09
CA HIS A 435 -21.66 8.27 -4.81
C HIS A 435 -21.86 9.64 -4.13
N THR A 436 -22.52 10.58 -4.80
CA THR A 436 -22.94 11.86 -4.19
C THR A 436 -24.35 11.81 -3.61
N ASP A 437 -25.10 10.73 -3.85
CA ASP A 437 -26.47 10.58 -3.37
C ASP A 437 -26.50 10.01 -1.93
N SER A 438 -27.34 10.62 -1.10
CA SER A 438 -27.73 10.17 0.24
C SER A 438 -28.27 8.73 0.30
N ALA A 439 -28.72 8.16 -0.83
CA ALA A 439 -29.15 6.77 -0.92
C ALA A 439 -27.99 5.76 -0.91
N SER A 440 -26.75 6.20 -1.14
CA SER A 440 -25.57 5.33 -1.09
C SER A 440 -25.28 4.89 0.34
N MET A 441 -25.18 3.59 0.57
CA MET A 441 -24.72 3.02 1.85
C MET A 441 -23.18 3.06 1.85
N VAL A 442 -22.58 3.98 2.60
CA VAL A 442 -21.12 4.12 2.66
C VAL A 442 -20.70 4.15 4.13
N PRO A 443 -19.96 3.14 4.61
CA PRO A 443 -19.49 3.09 5.99
C PRO A 443 -18.33 4.06 6.29
N TRP A 444 -17.64 4.58 5.26
CA TRP A 444 -16.64 5.64 5.38
C TRP A 444 -17.33 7.00 5.61
N VAL A 445 -17.08 7.59 6.77
CA VAL A 445 -17.74 8.84 7.21
C VAL A 445 -16.99 10.09 6.73
N GLU A 446 -15.68 9.97 6.53
CA GLU A 446 -14.81 11.03 6.03
C GLU A 446 -14.05 10.51 4.80
N GLU A 447 -13.94 11.35 3.76
CA GLU A 447 -13.20 11.01 2.55
C GLU A 447 -11.72 10.80 2.89
N CYS A 448 -11.11 9.79 2.25
CA CYS A 448 -9.70 9.43 2.47
C CYS A 448 -9.37 8.93 3.88
N LEU A 449 -10.37 8.71 4.73
CA LEU A 449 -10.16 7.94 5.95
C LEU A 449 -10.58 6.49 5.71
N ASP A 450 -9.91 5.58 6.40
CA ASP A 450 -10.31 4.18 6.45
C ASP A 450 -11.61 4.02 7.27
N LEU A 451 -12.13 2.80 7.36
CA LEU A 451 -13.32 2.52 8.17
C LEU A 451 -13.13 3.01 9.61
N PRO A 452 -14.16 3.64 10.21
CA PRO A 452 -14.14 3.97 11.63
C PRO A 452 -13.79 2.73 12.46
N PHE A 453 -12.80 2.84 13.34
CA PHE A 453 -12.22 1.69 14.05
C PHE A 453 -13.22 0.91 14.92
N ASP A 454 -14.33 1.52 15.31
CA ASP A 454 -15.39 0.96 16.14
C ASP A 454 -16.55 0.38 15.33
N LEU A 455 -16.58 0.59 14.01
CA LEU A 455 -17.66 0.14 13.15
C LEU A 455 -17.54 -1.36 12.81
N PRO A 456 -16.41 -1.88 12.31
CA PRO A 456 -16.25 -3.32 12.13
C PRO A 456 -16.30 -4.05 13.46
N GLN A 457 -16.93 -5.22 13.49
CA GLN A 457 -17.03 -6.06 14.68
C GLN A 457 -16.48 -7.45 14.34
N PRO A 458 -15.38 -7.94 14.96
CA PRO A 458 -14.82 -9.24 14.60
C PRO A 458 -15.75 -10.37 14.99
N LEU A 459 -15.96 -11.33 14.09
CA LEU A 459 -16.70 -12.57 14.38
C LEU A 459 -15.98 -13.46 15.40
N ARG A 460 -14.67 -13.25 15.56
CA ARG A 460 -13.83 -13.86 16.61
C ARG A 460 -13.27 -12.78 17.51
N PRO A 461 -14.05 -12.25 18.47
CA PRO A 461 -13.59 -11.16 19.33
C PRO A 461 -12.39 -11.60 20.16
N LYS A 462 -11.33 -10.78 20.15
CA LYS A 462 -10.16 -10.91 21.02
C LYS A 462 -10.11 -9.70 21.94
N GLY A 463 -9.87 -9.94 23.24
CA GLY A 463 -9.70 -8.86 24.20
C GLY A 463 -8.46 -8.03 23.87
N ALA A 464 -8.51 -6.73 24.15
CA ALA A 464 -7.34 -5.87 24.05
C ALA A 464 -6.23 -6.38 24.98
N TYR A 465 -5.01 -6.47 24.47
CA TYR A 465 -3.85 -6.81 25.28
C TYR A 465 -3.59 -5.70 26.31
N GLN A 466 -3.15 -6.09 27.51
CA GLN A 466 -2.70 -5.14 28.51
C GLN A 466 -1.38 -4.53 28.06
N VAL A 467 -1.35 -3.20 27.93
CA VAL A 467 -0.15 -2.45 27.59
C VAL A 467 0.74 -2.37 28.81
N GLY A 468 2.03 -2.68 28.65
CA GLY A 468 3.01 -2.55 29.74
C GLY A 468 3.21 -1.08 30.10
N GLU A 469 3.39 -0.78 31.39
CA GLU A 469 3.54 0.61 31.87
C GLU A 469 4.67 1.37 31.16
N LYS A 470 5.69 0.67 30.66
CA LYS A 470 6.83 1.28 29.93
C LYS A 470 6.78 1.08 28.42
N ASN A 471 5.77 0.37 27.90
CA ASN A 471 5.59 0.08 26.49
C ASN A 471 4.66 1.09 25.79
N HIS A 472 4.70 2.36 26.18
CA HIS A 472 4.03 3.45 25.47
C HIS A 472 5.05 4.21 24.62
N HIS A 473 4.83 4.22 23.30
CA HIS A 473 5.78 4.75 22.34
C HIS A 473 5.10 5.78 21.46
N PHE A 474 5.71 6.96 21.39
CA PHE A 474 5.22 8.09 20.60
C PHE A 474 6.26 8.42 19.55
N PHE A 475 5.83 8.44 18.30
CA PHE A 475 6.67 8.82 17.18
C PHE A 475 6.03 9.98 16.44
N GLU A 476 6.87 10.88 15.97
CA GLU A 476 6.48 11.96 15.07
C GLU A 476 7.00 11.62 13.68
N TYR A 477 6.10 11.68 12.69
CA TYR A 477 6.41 11.45 11.28
C TYR A 477 6.30 12.79 10.53
N GLN A 478 7.30 13.09 9.71
CA GLN A 478 7.33 14.26 8.84
C GLN A 478 8.25 14.04 7.64
N MET A 479 8.01 14.76 6.56
CA MET A 479 8.85 14.84 5.38
C MET A 479 9.80 16.04 5.51
N VAL A 480 11.10 15.80 5.38
CA VAL A 480 12.12 16.84 5.53
C VAL A 480 12.99 16.91 4.28
N LEU A 481 13.13 18.12 3.74
CA LEU A 481 14.06 18.41 2.67
C LEU A 481 15.52 18.35 3.17
N GLN A 482 16.31 17.41 2.65
CA GLN A 482 17.74 17.26 2.94
C GLN A 482 18.49 17.02 1.63
N ASP A 483 19.58 17.77 1.41
CA ASP A 483 20.41 17.66 0.20
C ASP A 483 19.61 17.74 -1.12
N GLY A 484 18.52 18.54 -1.09
CA GLY A 484 17.64 18.76 -2.23
C GLY A 484 16.59 17.67 -2.46
N ALA A 485 16.52 16.61 -1.66
CA ALA A 485 15.46 15.60 -1.74
C ALA A 485 14.65 15.54 -0.44
N TYR A 486 13.36 15.18 -0.51
CA TYR A 486 12.58 14.93 0.69
C TYR A 486 12.80 13.52 1.20
N TYR A 487 12.96 13.40 2.52
CA TYR A 487 13.06 12.13 3.21
C TYR A 487 12.03 12.08 4.33
N THR A 488 11.40 10.92 4.49
CA THR A 488 10.63 10.60 5.68
C THR A 488 11.54 10.53 6.90
N ILE A 489 11.26 11.37 7.90
CA ILE A 489 11.91 11.36 9.20
C ILE A 489 10.92 10.85 10.24
N VAL A 490 11.32 9.82 10.98
CA VAL A 490 10.62 9.39 12.20
C VAL A 490 11.42 9.87 13.40
N ASN A 491 10.83 10.76 14.20
CA ASN A 491 11.45 11.53 15.26
C ASN A 491 12.64 12.39 14.81
N LYS A 492 13.82 11.77 14.66
CA LYS A 492 15.09 12.48 14.43
C LYS A 492 15.88 11.97 13.23
N THR A 493 15.59 10.77 12.75
CA THR A 493 16.34 10.13 11.67
C THR A 493 15.40 9.51 10.65
N ASN A 494 15.90 9.23 9.46
CA ASN A 494 15.28 8.32 8.51
C ASN A 494 15.86 6.91 8.66
N TYR A 495 15.05 5.91 8.28
CA TYR A 495 15.51 4.54 8.15
C TYR A 495 16.46 4.41 6.96
N VAL A 496 17.52 3.62 7.14
CA VAL A 496 18.38 3.15 6.03
C VAL A 496 18.61 1.66 6.23
N PRO A 497 18.23 0.81 5.25
CA PRO A 497 18.45 -0.62 5.38
C PRO A 497 19.94 -0.95 5.43
N LEU A 498 20.28 -2.00 6.18
CA LEU A 498 21.62 -2.58 6.17
C LEU A 498 21.83 -3.33 4.84
N PRO A 499 22.86 -2.99 4.03
CA PRO A 499 23.01 -3.57 2.69
C PRO A 499 23.47 -5.03 2.71
N ASP A 500 24.39 -5.37 3.63
CA ASP A 500 25.05 -6.68 3.71
C ASP A 500 24.80 -7.36 5.08
N ASP A 501 23.82 -6.88 5.84
CA ASP A 501 23.53 -7.33 7.21
C ASP A 501 22.01 -7.23 7.47
N ALA A 502 21.52 -7.81 8.56
CA ALA A 502 20.13 -7.73 8.96
C ALA A 502 20.01 -7.38 10.45
N ALA A 503 19.08 -6.51 10.82
CA ALA A 503 18.86 -6.13 12.22
C ALA A 503 18.66 -7.35 13.13
N LEU A 504 17.98 -8.40 12.64
CA LEU A 504 17.77 -9.66 13.34
C LEU A 504 19.07 -10.36 13.73
N TRP A 505 20.11 -10.33 12.88
CA TRP A 505 21.37 -11.02 13.16
C TRP A 505 22.15 -10.39 14.32
N ARG A 506 21.84 -9.14 14.67
CA ARG A 506 22.44 -8.43 15.81
C ARG A 506 21.84 -8.84 17.15
N VAL A 507 20.66 -9.46 17.15
CA VAL A 507 19.99 -9.98 18.35
C VAL A 507 20.05 -11.49 18.47
N LEU A 508 20.35 -12.20 17.38
CA LEU A 508 20.59 -13.64 17.45
C LEU A 508 21.91 -13.90 18.20
N PRO A 509 21.98 -14.98 19.02
CA PRO A 509 23.22 -15.32 19.71
C PRO A 509 24.30 -15.61 18.66
N THR A 510 25.22 -14.67 18.46
CA THR A 510 26.46 -14.98 17.75
C THR A 510 27.16 -16.06 18.57
N ASN A 511 27.66 -17.10 17.90
CA ASN A 511 28.14 -18.34 18.52
C ASN A 511 29.46 -18.18 19.32
N THR A 512 29.65 -17.06 20.03
CA THR A 512 30.81 -16.77 20.88
C THR A 512 30.44 -15.96 22.13
N ILE A 513 30.38 -16.71 23.25
CA ILE A 513 30.99 -16.41 24.56
C ILE A 513 30.21 -15.55 25.58
N SER A 514 29.89 -16.28 26.65
CA SER A 514 29.70 -15.86 28.03
C SER A 514 28.30 -15.39 28.43
N ALA A 515 27.52 -16.36 28.89
CA ALA A 515 26.60 -16.15 30.01
C ALA A 515 27.38 -15.57 31.22
N LYS A 516 27.63 -14.27 31.21
CA LYS A 516 27.88 -13.53 32.45
C LYS A 516 26.51 -13.30 33.07
N THR A 517 26.24 -14.15 34.04
CA THR A 517 25.25 -13.97 35.08
C THR A 517 25.27 -12.52 35.60
N GLY A 518 24.17 -11.81 35.40
CA GLY A 518 23.82 -10.59 36.13
C GLY A 518 24.50 -9.31 35.65
N SER A 519 23.65 -8.31 35.40
CA SER A 519 23.92 -6.86 35.45
C SER A 519 24.43 -6.08 34.24
N GLU A 520 24.46 -6.61 33.02
CA GLU A 520 24.66 -5.77 31.83
C GLU A 520 23.51 -6.02 30.84
N ARG A 521 22.65 -5.00 30.62
CA ARG A 521 21.82 -4.98 29.40
C ARG A 521 22.81 -5.11 28.25
N GLU A 522 22.74 -6.18 27.46
CA GLU A 522 23.45 -6.21 26.19
C GLU A 522 23.09 -4.94 25.43
N THR A 523 24.06 -4.04 25.26
CA THR A 523 23.85 -2.83 24.50
C THR A 523 23.91 -3.22 23.03
N TRP A 524 22.81 -3.74 22.49
CA TRP A 524 22.70 -3.97 21.06
C TRP A 524 22.89 -2.64 20.33
N ASN A 525 23.91 -2.57 19.48
CA ASN A 525 24.16 -1.39 18.66
C ASN A 525 23.65 -1.64 17.24
N PHE A 526 22.42 -1.22 16.97
CA PHE A 526 21.84 -1.26 15.62
C PHE A 526 22.37 -0.11 14.75
N GLY A 527 22.84 0.97 15.37
CA GLY A 527 23.19 2.21 14.68
C GLY A 527 21.99 3.17 14.56
N PRO A 528 22.26 4.47 14.38
CA PRO A 528 21.26 5.53 14.57
C PRO A 528 20.16 5.59 13.50
N ARG A 529 20.36 4.94 12.35
CA ARG A 529 19.41 4.93 11.21
C ARG A 529 18.64 3.62 11.06
N GLN A 530 18.72 2.73 12.06
CA GLN A 530 17.92 1.49 12.09
C GLN A 530 16.59 1.66 12.83
N GLN A 531 16.39 2.79 13.51
CA GLN A 531 15.13 3.13 14.19
C GLN A 531 14.57 2.02 15.12
N VAL A 532 15.46 1.25 15.75
CA VAL A 532 15.06 0.12 16.60
C VAL A 532 14.54 0.60 17.94
N LEU A 533 13.32 0.16 18.27
CA LEU A 533 12.76 0.25 19.60
C LEU A 533 12.80 -1.13 20.26
N VAL A 534 13.37 -1.20 21.46
CA VAL A 534 13.37 -2.43 22.28
C VAL A 534 12.29 -2.29 23.34
N SER A 535 11.33 -3.24 23.35
CA SER A 535 10.27 -3.27 24.36
C SER A 535 10.86 -3.49 25.76
N PRO A 536 10.63 -2.56 26.71
CA PRO A 536 11.11 -2.72 28.09
C PRO A 536 10.37 -3.78 28.90
N ASP A 537 9.14 -4.15 28.54
CA ASP A 537 8.29 -5.11 29.26
C ASP A 537 7.92 -6.32 28.36
N PRO A 538 8.75 -7.39 28.30
CA PRO A 538 8.79 -8.39 27.22
C PRO A 538 7.61 -9.37 27.11
N ASN A 539 6.54 -9.21 27.90
CA ASN A 539 5.36 -10.07 27.87
C ASN A 539 4.05 -9.28 27.94
N THR A 540 4.10 -8.00 27.56
CA THR A 540 2.95 -7.10 27.54
C THR A 540 2.84 -6.45 26.18
N ALA A 541 1.68 -5.93 25.83
CA ALA A 541 1.54 -5.19 24.59
C ALA A 541 2.29 -3.86 24.65
N ALA A 542 2.55 -3.33 23.46
CA ALA A 542 3.00 -1.96 23.27
C ALA A 542 1.90 -1.12 22.63
N GLN A 543 1.75 0.10 23.10
CA GLN A 543 0.98 1.13 22.43
C GLN A 543 1.95 1.96 21.58
N ILE A 544 1.67 2.04 20.29
CA ILE A 544 2.39 2.88 19.35
C ILE A 544 1.45 4.00 18.91
N VAL A 545 1.87 5.24 19.13
CA VAL A 545 1.16 6.43 18.67
C VAL A 545 2.03 7.10 17.62
N ILE A 546 1.52 7.19 16.40
CA ILE A 546 2.18 7.86 15.29
C ILE A 546 1.46 9.20 15.07
N ASN A 547 2.18 10.28 15.31
CA ASN A 547 1.68 11.62 15.06
C ASN A 547 2.22 12.10 13.71
N SER A 548 1.37 12.13 12.70
CA SER A 548 1.72 12.71 11.40
C SER A 548 1.75 14.23 11.49
N ARG A 549 2.81 14.84 10.94
CA ARG A 549 2.85 16.27 10.63
C ARG A 549 2.59 16.57 9.15
N GLU A 550 2.30 15.53 8.38
CA GLU A 550 1.93 15.64 6.98
C GLU A 550 0.41 15.77 6.82
N MET A 551 -0.02 16.41 5.74
CA MET A 551 -1.43 16.56 5.42
C MET A 551 -2.02 15.33 4.71
N MET A 552 -1.16 14.52 4.07
CA MET A 552 -1.59 13.31 3.37
C MET A 552 -1.80 12.16 4.35
N ALA A 553 -2.76 11.30 4.06
CA ALA A 553 -2.95 10.04 4.77
C ALA A 553 -1.88 9.02 4.34
N HIS A 554 -1.39 8.23 5.28
CA HIS A 554 -0.31 7.26 5.04
C HIS A 554 -0.75 5.89 5.55
N PRO A 555 -0.81 4.85 4.71
CA PRO A 555 -1.20 3.54 5.20
C PRO A 555 -0.04 2.86 5.95
N TRP A 556 -0.02 2.95 7.28
CA TRP A 556 0.98 2.24 8.08
C TRP A 556 0.67 0.75 8.18
N HIS A 557 1.68 -0.06 7.86
CA HIS A 557 1.65 -1.51 8.01
C HIS A 557 2.61 -1.96 9.12
N LEU A 558 2.18 -2.93 9.93
CA LEU A 558 2.98 -3.52 11.01
C LEU A 558 3.21 -5.01 10.74
N HIS A 559 4.48 -5.42 10.68
CA HIS A 559 4.89 -6.81 10.50
C HIS A 559 4.83 -7.61 11.81
N GLY A 560 4.73 -8.94 11.70
CA GLY A 560 4.95 -9.91 12.79
C GLY A 560 3.84 -10.03 13.84
N THR A 561 3.09 -8.97 14.13
CA THR A 561 1.89 -9.10 14.95
C THR A 561 0.82 -8.13 14.49
N ALA A 562 -0.34 -8.67 14.18
CA ALA A 562 -1.55 -7.86 14.06
C ALA A 562 -1.94 -7.24 15.43
N PRO A 563 -2.32 -5.94 15.50
CA PRO A 563 -2.83 -5.35 16.73
C PRO A 563 -4.05 -6.14 17.27
N PRO A 564 -4.31 -6.11 18.60
CA PRO A 564 -5.40 -6.88 19.23
C PRO A 564 -6.77 -6.63 18.58
N THR A 565 -6.96 -5.43 18.05
CA THR A 565 -7.95 -5.11 17.03
C THR A 565 -7.22 -5.08 15.69
N ARG A 566 -7.29 -6.17 14.91
CA ARG A 566 -6.97 -6.13 13.47
C ARG A 566 -7.88 -5.16 12.68
N LEU A 567 -8.81 -4.52 13.39
CA LEU A 567 -9.68 -3.45 12.95
C LEU A 567 -9.13 -2.05 13.26
N ALA A 568 -7.93 -1.95 13.82
CA ALA A 568 -7.26 -0.65 13.85
C ALA A 568 -6.92 -0.33 12.38
N PRO A 569 -7.51 0.73 11.80
CA PRO A 569 -7.19 1.14 10.45
C PRO A 569 -5.68 1.38 10.32
N CYS A 570 -5.16 1.26 9.10
CA CYS A 570 -3.86 1.84 8.81
C CYS A 570 -3.94 3.34 9.20
N ILE A 571 -3.17 3.75 10.22
CA ILE A 571 -3.32 5.06 10.90
C ILE A 571 -2.95 6.23 10.00
#